data_AF-A0A2V5TCW1-F1
#
_entry.id   AF-A0A2V5TCW1-F1
#
_cell.length_a   1.000
_cell.length_b   1.000
_cell.length_c   1.000
_cell.angle_alpha   90.00
_cell.angle_beta   90.00
_cell.angle_gamma   90.00
#
_symmetry.space_group_name_H-M   'P 1'
#
loop_
_entity.id
_entity.type
_entity.pdbx_description
1 polymer ?
#
loop_
_entity_poly.entity_id
_entity_poly.type
_entity_poly.pdbx_seq_one_letter_code
_entity_poly.pdbx_strand_id
1 'polypeptide(L)'
;MVQKMFKSQTLILSVIACFAFSLRAQAESPARVYRGYSTAVGDLALHSLTSGVWNTAIGGYALSGDTTGDCNTAIGTNALRLNTAGRSNAAYGVNALQNSIAGSGNTALGDGAGIYLTKGNKNIFIGNGAGINITAGDESICIGNPGVAGESETIRLGSHQTRTFITGIHGVTTGSGDAVPVVIDSAGQLGTTSSSKRFKKEIKAMDKASEAILQLKPVTFEYKNDSKGIPQFGLIAEDVAKVNRNLVVPDDKGEVYTVRYDAVNAMLLNEFLKEHRKVEEQQTMIAELRSTIAQQQKGMEALATQLKQQNAKIEKVSAQIEANRPTSQLAKNR
;
A
#
# COMPACT_ATOMS: atom_id res chain seq x y z
N MET A 1 -93.62 17.96 -0.58
CA MET A 1 -93.01 17.73 0.76
C MET A 1 -92.33 16.35 0.90
N VAL A 2 -92.80 15.31 0.19
CA VAL A 2 -92.30 13.93 0.29
C VAL A 2 -90.91 13.70 -0.37
N GLN A 3 -90.55 14.44 -1.42
CA GLN A 3 -89.27 14.27 -2.14
C GLN A 3 -88.01 14.74 -1.37
N LYS A 4 -88.15 15.66 -0.40
CA LYS A 4 -87.03 16.11 0.44
C LYS A 4 -86.67 15.10 1.55
N MET A 5 -87.62 14.27 1.98
CA MET A 5 -87.38 13.26 3.02
C MET A 5 -86.61 12.05 2.49
N PHE A 6 -86.86 11.61 1.26
CA PHE A 6 -86.14 10.48 0.66
C PHE A 6 -84.65 10.80 0.39
N LYS A 7 -84.31 12.01 -0.05
CA LYS A 7 -82.90 12.42 -0.22
C LYS A 7 -82.14 12.46 1.10
N SER A 8 -82.79 12.84 2.21
CA SER A 8 -82.18 12.88 3.54
C SER A 8 -81.90 11.47 4.08
N GLN A 9 -82.85 10.54 3.95
CA GLN A 9 -82.65 9.16 4.39
C GLN A 9 -81.58 8.40 3.59
N THR A 10 -81.47 8.65 2.29
CA THR A 10 -80.46 7.98 1.43
C THR A 10 -79.05 8.48 1.73
N LEU A 11 -78.89 9.76 2.07
CA LEU A 11 -77.60 10.36 2.46
C LEU A 11 -77.14 9.87 3.85
N ILE A 12 -78.09 9.68 4.78
CA ILE A 12 -77.80 9.15 6.13
C ILE A 12 -77.37 7.67 6.06
N LEU A 13 -78.02 6.85 5.21
CA LEU A 13 -77.60 5.45 5.00
C LEU A 13 -76.21 5.35 4.33
N SER A 14 -75.88 6.23 3.38
CA SER A 14 -74.55 6.20 2.73
C SER A 14 -73.43 6.65 3.67
N VAL A 15 -73.70 7.62 4.57
CA VAL A 15 -72.73 8.05 5.58
C VAL A 15 -72.52 6.96 6.64
N ILE A 16 -73.57 6.26 7.08
CA ILE A 16 -73.44 5.12 8.00
C ILE A 16 -72.72 3.93 7.34
N ALA A 17 -72.97 3.66 6.05
CA ALA A 17 -72.23 2.65 5.29
C ALA A 17 -70.74 3.01 5.12
N CYS A 18 -70.42 4.29 4.87
CA CYS A 18 -69.03 4.77 4.82
C CYS A 18 -68.33 4.70 6.19
N PHE A 19 -69.03 5.01 7.29
CA PHE A 19 -68.48 4.88 8.65
C PHE A 19 -68.33 3.40 9.08
N ALA A 20 -69.21 2.51 8.62
CA ALA A 20 -69.09 1.07 8.85
C ALA A 20 -67.97 0.42 8.00
N PHE A 21 -67.68 0.96 6.81
CA PHE A 21 -66.57 0.51 5.97
C PHE A 21 -65.22 1.10 6.43
N SER A 22 -65.20 2.31 6.99
CA SER A 22 -63.99 2.88 7.61
C SER A 22 -63.63 2.20 8.93
N LEU A 23 -64.59 1.60 9.64
CA LEU A 23 -64.33 0.74 10.81
C LEU A 23 -63.84 -0.68 10.44
N ARG A 24 -63.75 -1.02 9.15
CA ARG A 24 -63.20 -2.30 8.66
C ARG A 24 -61.85 -2.17 7.95
N ALA A 25 -61.26 -0.97 7.93
CA ALA A 25 -59.82 -0.81 7.68
C ALA A 25 -59.04 -0.95 9.00
N GLN A 26 -59.37 -1.97 9.80
CA GLN A 26 -58.50 -2.44 10.84
C GLN A 26 -57.50 -3.37 10.14
N ALA A 27 -56.23 -2.97 10.05
CA ALA A 27 -55.16 -3.88 9.71
C ALA A 27 -55.10 -4.95 10.81
N GLU A 28 -55.78 -6.09 10.61
CA GLU A 28 -55.66 -7.25 11.47
C GLU A 28 -54.33 -7.94 11.19
N SER A 29 -53.31 -7.58 11.97
CA SER A 29 -52.36 -8.55 12.51
C SER A 29 -52.27 -8.28 14.01
N PRO A 30 -52.38 -9.28 14.89
CA PRO A 30 -52.31 -9.04 16.32
C PRO A 30 -50.94 -8.42 16.61
N ALA A 31 -50.94 -7.19 17.12
CA ALA A 31 -49.75 -6.61 17.72
C ALA A 31 -49.33 -7.53 18.86
N ARG A 32 -48.43 -8.48 18.57
CA ARG A 32 -47.76 -9.26 19.60
C ARG A 32 -46.99 -8.23 20.41
N VAL A 33 -47.43 -7.99 21.64
CA VAL A 33 -46.77 -7.05 22.55
C VAL A 33 -45.39 -7.63 22.84
N TYR A 34 -44.39 -7.22 22.08
CA TYR A 34 -42.99 -7.53 22.36
C TYR A 34 -42.67 -6.86 23.70
N ARG A 35 -42.42 -7.68 24.72
CA ARG A 35 -42.02 -7.20 26.04
C ARG A 35 -40.60 -6.63 25.94
N GLY A 36 -40.49 -5.41 25.44
CA GLY A 36 -39.23 -4.67 25.34
C GLY A 36 -39.14 -3.85 24.06
N TYR A 37 -39.30 -2.53 24.20
CA TYR A 37 -38.88 -1.42 23.30
C TYR A 37 -38.54 -1.76 21.83
N SER A 38 -39.41 -2.49 21.12
CA SER A 38 -39.16 -2.95 19.74
C SER A 38 -40.32 -2.57 18.82
N THR A 39 -40.01 -2.27 17.56
CA THR A 39 -40.98 -1.92 16.51
C THR A 39 -41.02 -3.03 15.47
N ALA A 40 -42.22 -3.54 15.15
CA ALA A 40 -42.44 -4.55 14.11
C ALA A 40 -43.54 -4.07 13.16
N VAL A 41 -43.21 -3.94 11.87
CA VAL A 41 -44.16 -3.56 10.82
C VAL A 41 -43.91 -4.44 9.59
N GLY A 42 -44.91 -5.21 9.18
CA GLY A 42 -44.83 -6.12 8.03
C GLY A 42 -45.10 -7.57 8.40
N ASP A 43 -45.42 -8.38 7.40
CA ASP A 43 -45.70 -9.81 7.59
C ASP A 43 -44.51 -10.52 8.24
N LEU A 44 -44.77 -11.27 9.32
CA LEU A 44 -43.77 -12.04 10.09
C LEU A 44 -42.56 -11.23 10.63
N ALA A 45 -42.65 -9.91 10.70
CA ALA A 45 -41.62 -9.09 11.33
C ALA A 45 -41.45 -9.46 12.82
N LEU A 46 -40.21 -9.71 13.27
CA LEU A 46 -39.86 -10.17 14.63
C LEU A 46 -40.62 -11.44 15.09
N HIS A 47 -41.06 -12.32 14.18
CA HIS A 47 -41.92 -13.45 14.52
C HIS A 47 -41.35 -14.36 15.62
N SER A 48 -40.05 -14.66 15.58
CA SER A 48 -39.41 -15.62 16.49
C SER A 48 -38.86 -15.04 17.80
N LEU A 49 -39.04 -13.73 18.06
CA LEU A 49 -38.38 -13.06 19.19
C LEU A 49 -38.89 -13.59 20.54
N THR A 50 -37.99 -14.07 21.39
CA THR A 50 -38.31 -14.62 22.73
C THR A 50 -37.86 -13.72 23.87
N SER A 51 -36.66 -13.14 23.80
CA SER A 51 -36.08 -12.37 24.92
C SER A 51 -35.25 -11.16 24.52
N GLY A 52 -35.07 -10.90 23.23
CA GLY A 52 -34.32 -9.75 22.75
C GLY A 52 -35.09 -8.43 22.82
N VAL A 53 -34.40 -7.29 22.90
CA VAL A 53 -34.98 -5.95 23.03
C VAL A 53 -34.31 -4.91 22.11
N TRP A 54 -34.97 -3.75 21.95
CA TRP A 54 -34.47 -2.63 21.13
C TRP A 54 -34.32 -2.94 19.64
N ASN A 55 -35.21 -3.76 19.10
CA ASN A 55 -35.18 -4.13 17.68
C ASN A 55 -36.18 -3.31 16.86
N THR A 56 -35.79 -2.88 15.66
CA THR A 56 -36.68 -2.24 14.68
C THR A 56 -36.73 -3.12 13.43
N ALA A 57 -37.89 -3.68 13.13
CA ALA A 57 -38.14 -4.51 11.96
C ALA A 57 -39.27 -3.91 11.10
N ILE A 58 -38.93 -3.43 9.91
CA ILE A 58 -39.87 -2.83 8.97
C ILE A 58 -39.71 -3.51 7.60
N GLY A 59 -40.68 -4.31 7.19
CA GLY A 59 -40.67 -5.10 5.96
C GLY A 59 -41.11 -6.54 6.21
N GLY A 60 -41.57 -7.21 5.16
CA GLY A 60 -41.92 -8.63 5.25
C GLY A 60 -40.69 -9.47 5.65
N TYR A 61 -40.85 -10.34 6.63
CA TYR A 61 -39.82 -11.23 7.17
C TYR A 61 -38.59 -10.53 7.79
N ALA A 62 -38.64 -9.20 8.01
CA ALA A 62 -37.56 -8.47 8.66
C ALA A 62 -37.34 -8.99 10.10
N LEU A 63 -36.11 -9.40 10.42
CA LEU A 63 -35.75 -10.05 11.71
C LEU A 63 -36.68 -11.23 12.11
N SER A 64 -37.29 -11.93 11.15
CA SER A 64 -38.25 -13.00 11.45
C SER A 64 -37.63 -14.20 12.20
N GLY A 65 -36.34 -14.46 12.00
CA GLY A 65 -35.58 -15.50 12.70
C GLY A 65 -34.96 -15.08 14.03
N ASP A 66 -35.09 -13.81 14.45
CA ASP A 66 -34.43 -13.31 15.66
C ASP A 66 -35.09 -13.89 16.91
N THR A 67 -34.30 -14.51 17.78
CA THR A 67 -34.77 -15.16 19.02
C THR A 67 -34.32 -14.38 20.25
N THR A 68 -33.03 -14.05 20.33
CA THR A 68 -32.41 -13.41 21.51
C THR A 68 -31.54 -12.20 21.16
N GLY A 69 -31.52 -11.75 19.90
CA GLY A 69 -30.74 -10.60 19.45
C GLY A 69 -31.31 -9.27 19.96
N ASP A 70 -30.41 -8.33 20.22
CA ASP A 70 -30.72 -7.02 20.78
C ASP A 70 -30.18 -5.91 19.87
N CYS A 71 -30.82 -4.74 19.88
CA CYS A 71 -30.36 -3.53 19.19
C CYS A 71 -30.23 -3.66 17.65
N ASN A 72 -31.02 -4.51 17.01
CA ASN A 72 -30.98 -4.70 15.56
C ASN A 72 -31.97 -3.75 14.85
N THR A 73 -31.54 -3.11 13.77
CA THR A 73 -32.41 -2.37 12.85
C THR A 73 -32.43 -3.07 11.50
N ALA A 74 -33.60 -3.48 11.04
CA ALA A 74 -33.84 -4.15 9.77
C ALA A 74 -34.98 -3.44 9.03
N ILE A 75 -34.65 -2.75 7.95
CA ILE A 75 -35.62 -2.05 7.09
C ILE A 75 -35.48 -2.58 5.68
N GLY A 76 -36.49 -3.32 5.21
CA GLY A 76 -36.54 -3.97 3.92
C GLY A 76 -37.05 -5.41 4.02
N THR A 77 -37.63 -5.93 2.94
CA THR A 77 -38.06 -7.33 2.88
C THR A 77 -36.86 -8.25 3.07
N ASN A 78 -36.97 -9.22 3.98
CA ASN A 78 -35.91 -10.15 4.38
C ASN A 78 -34.64 -9.52 4.98
N ALA A 79 -34.64 -8.24 5.37
CA ALA A 79 -33.50 -7.65 6.05
C ALA A 79 -33.24 -8.40 7.38
N LEU A 80 -31.99 -8.85 7.60
CA LEU A 80 -31.59 -9.67 8.76
C LEU A 80 -32.49 -10.89 9.03
N ARG A 81 -33.08 -11.49 7.98
CA ARG A 81 -34.07 -12.56 8.13
C ARG A 81 -33.62 -13.72 9.01
N LEU A 82 -32.38 -14.21 8.81
CA LEU A 82 -31.84 -15.37 9.50
C LEU A 82 -31.06 -15.04 10.78
N ASN A 83 -31.00 -13.77 11.20
CA ASN A 83 -30.32 -13.41 12.44
C ASN A 83 -31.05 -14.04 13.61
N THR A 84 -30.39 -14.91 14.40
CA THR A 84 -31.00 -15.61 15.54
C THR A 84 -30.61 -14.98 16.88
N ALA A 85 -29.37 -14.51 17.01
CA ALA A 85 -28.82 -13.99 18.26
C ALA A 85 -27.83 -12.82 18.07
N GLY A 86 -27.51 -12.45 16.82
CA GLY A 86 -26.60 -11.34 16.54
C GLY A 86 -27.17 -10.02 17.05
N ARG A 87 -26.29 -9.12 17.47
CA ARG A 87 -26.66 -7.85 18.11
C ARG A 87 -26.13 -6.65 17.36
N SER A 88 -26.78 -5.51 17.53
CA SER A 88 -26.30 -4.21 17.04
C SER A 88 -26.06 -4.19 15.53
N ASN A 89 -26.88 -4.92 14.75
CA ASN A 89 -26.81 -4.89 13.30
C ASN A 89 -27.75 -3.82 12.72
N ALA A 90 -27.34 -3.18 11.65
CA ALA A 90 -28.12 -2.17 10.93
C ALA A 90 -28.21 -2.55 9.45
N ALA A 91 -29.36 -3.06 9.02
CA ALA A 91 -29.61 -3.52 7.65
C ALA A 91 -30.73 -2.69 7.02
N TYR A 92 -30.40 -1.98 5.94
CA TYR A 92 -31.30 -1.13 5.18
C TYR A 92 -31.25 -1.55 3.71
N GLY A 93 -32.29 -2.24 3.24
CA GLY A 93 -32.38 -2.75 1.88
C GLY A 93 -33.05 -4.11 1.82
N VAL A 94 -33.56 -4.47 0.65
CA VAL A 94 -34.10 -5.82 0.41
C VAL A 94 -32.95 -6.83 0.53
N ASN A 95 -33.18 -7.90 1.29
CA ASN A 95 -32.19 -8.96 1.58
C ASN A 95 -30.85 -8.47 2.21
N ALA A 96 -30.77 -7.25 2.75
CA ALA A 96 -29.57 -6.78 3.43
C ALA A 96 -29.26 -7.67 4.65
N LEU A 97 -28.03 -8.21 4.70
CA LEU A 97 -27.58 -9.19 5.72
C LEU A 97 -28.53 -10.39 5.91
N GLN A 98 -29.28 -10.79 4.88
CA GLN A 98 -30.33 -11.81 5.00
C GLN A 98 -29.86 -13.09 5.69
N ASN A 99 -28.65 -13.56 5.38
CA ASN A 99 -28.14 -14.83 5.88
C ASN A 99 -27.24 -14.71 7.11
N SER A 100 -27.13 -13.52 7.72
CA SER A 100 -26.34 -13.35 8.95
C SER A 100 -27.03 -14.06 10.09
N ILE A 101 -26.43 -15.14 10.64
CA ILE A 101 -27.06 -15.98 11.67
C ILE A 101 -26.77 -15.45 13.09
N ALA A 102 -25.51 -15.13 13.37
CA ALA A 102 -25.08 -14.67 14.70
C ALA A 102 -24.04 -13.53 14.66
N GLY A 103 -23.77 -12.97 13.48
CA GLY A 103 -22.88 -11.83 13.33
C GLY A 103 -23.39 -10.60 14.06
N SER A 104 -22.49 -9.85 14.71
CA SER A 104 -22.85 -8.66 15.48
C SER A 104 -22.09 -7.41 15.02
N GLY A 105 -22.73 -6.25 15.15
CA GLY A 105 -22.12 -4.97 14.81
C GLY A 105 -21.99 -4.69 13.32
N ASN A 106 -22.74 -5.39 12.47
CA ASN A 106 -22.66 -5.20 11.01
C ASN A 106 -23.59 -4.08 10.54
N THR A 107 -23.11 -3.24 9.62
CA THR A 107 -23.92 -2.23 8.92
C THR A 107 -24.01 -2.61 7.45
N ALA A 108 -25.21 -2.73 6.91
CA ALA A 108 -25.47 -2.98 5.50
C ALA A 108 -26.52 -2.01 4.97
N LEU A 109 -26.15 -1.22 3.96
CA LEU A 109 -27.01 -0.25 3.31
C LEU A 109 -27.01 -0.52 1.81
N GLY A 110 -28.11 -1.07 1.30
CA GLY A 110 -28.29 -1.42 -0.11
C GLY A 110 -29.01 -2.75 -0.28
N ASP A 111 -29.67 -2.92 -1.43
CA ASP A 111 -30.27 -4.20 -1.81
C ASP A 111 -29.16 -5.27 -1.98
N GLY A 112 -29.33 -6.39 -1.28
CA GLY A 112 -28.38 -7.49 -1.23
C GLY A 112 -27.03 -7.18 -0.55
N ALA A 113 -26.88 -6.05 0.15
CA ALA A 113 -25.64 -5.72 0.86
C ALA A 113 -25.34 -6.77 1.95
N GLY A 114 -24.20 -7.44 1.85
CA GLY A 114 -23.78 -8.53 2.75
C GLY A 114 -24.70 -9.74 2.76
N ILE A 115 -25.50 -9.97 1.70
CA ILE A 115 -26.55 -11.01 1.69
C ILE A 115 -26.04 -12.41 2.06
N TYR A 116 -24.81 -12.76 1.67
CA TYR A 116 -24.22 -14.08 1.94
C TYR A 116 -23.30 -14.12 3.17
N LEU A 117 -23.23 -13.04 3.96
CA LEU A 117 -22.51 -13.06 5.23
C LEU A 117 -23.25 -14.01 6.19
N THR A 118 -22.67 -15.17 6.48
CA THR A 118 -23.26 -16.19 7.38
C THR A 118 -22.81 -16.02 8.83
N LYS A 119 -21.54 -15.67 8.99
CA LYS A 119 -20.85 -15.34 10.24
C LYS A 119 -19.91 -14.16 9.97
N GLY A 120 -19.58 -13.39 10.98
CA GLY A 120 -18.76 -12.19 10.81
C GLY A 120 -19.33 -10.99 11.56
N ASN A 121 -18.44 -10.17 12.09
CA ASN A 121 -18.75 -9.08 12.99
C ASN A 121 -18.13 -7.78 12.48
N LYS A 122 -18.77 -6.67 12.84
CA LYS A 122 -18.25 -5.31 12.61
C LYS A 122 -17.95 -4.97 11.14
N ASN A 123 -18.69 -5.57 10.21
CA ASN A 123 -18.56 -5.24 8.79
C ASN A 123 -19.40 -4.01 8.41
N ILE A 124 -18.96 -3.27 7.38
CA ILE A 124 -19.69 -2.15 6.79
C ILE A 124 -19.84 -2.39 5.28
N PHE A 125 -21.05 -2.62 4.82
CA PHE A 125 -21.39 -2.84 3.41
C PHE A 125 -22.32 -1.76 2.92
N ILE A 126 -21.88 -0.95 1.96
CA ILE A 126 -22.65 0.19 1.45
C ILE A 126 -22.72 0.13 -0.07
N GLY A 127 -23.92 0.02 -0.62
CA GLY A 127 -24.20 -0.10 -2.06
C GLY A 127 -24.95 -1.39 -2.41
N ASN A 128 -25.56 -1.43 -3.59
CA ASN A 128 -26.20 -2.64 -4.12
C ASN A 128 -25.17 -3.76 -4.27
N GLY A 129 -25.43 -4.91 -3.65
CA GLY A 129 -24.53 -6.07 -3.67
C GLY A 129 -23.16 -5.85 -3.00
N ALA A 130 -23.00 -4.79 -2.18
CA ALA A 130 -21.74 -4.56 -1.49
C ALA A 130 -21.41 -5.71 -0.53
N GLY A 131 -20.17 -6.21 -0.57
CA GLY A 131 -19.73 -7.33 0.28
C GLY A 131 -20.39 -8.68 -0.03
N ILE A 132 -21.05 -8.86 -1.19
CA ILE A 132 -21.72 -10.11 -1.56
C ILE A 132 -20.80 -11.34 -1.55
N ASN A 133 -19.50 -11.18 -1.82
CA ASN A 133 -18.54 -12.29 -1.82
C ASN A 133 -18.00 -12.64 -0.42
N ILE A 134 -18.28 -11.81 0.60
CA ILE A 134 -17.77 -12.02 1.96
C ILE A 134 -18.78 -12.86 2.73
N THR A 135 -18.45 -14.15 2.94
CA THR A 135 -19.35 -15.11 3.58
C THR A 135 -19.09 -15.34 5.06
N ALA A 136 -17.90 -14.98 5.55
CA ALA A 136 -17.44 -15.29 6.91
C ALA A 136 -16.52 -14.22 7.56
N GLY A 137 -16.27 -13.09 6.88
CA GLY A 137 -15.26 -12.09 7.29
C GLY A 137 -15.68 -11.21 8.46
N ASP A 138 -14.72 -10.79 9.28
CA ASP A 138 -14.88 -9.76 10.30
C ASP A 138 -14.30 -8.42 9.79
N GLU A 139 -14.73 -7.30 10.38
CA GLU A 139 -14.09 -5.97 10.27
C GLU A 139 -13.80 -5.49 8.82
N SER A 140 -14.61 -5.93 7.85
CA SER A 140 -14.46 -5.56 6.45
C SER A 140 -15.35 -4.38 6.08
N ILE A 141 -14.82 -3.46 5.29
CA ILE A 141 -15.55 -2.30 4.77
C ILE A 141 -15.61 -2.40 3.25
N CYS A 142 -16.79 -2.61 2.69
CA CYS A 142 -17.02 -2.60 1.25
C CYS A 142 -18.00 -1.49 0.88
N ILE A 143 -17.55 -0.49 0.12
CA ILE A 143 -18.39 0.59 -0.39
C ILE A 143 -18.42 0.50 -1.91
N GLY A 144 -19.57 0.15 -2.49
CA GLY A 144 -19.73 -0.07 -3.92
C GLY A 144 -18.83 -1.16 -4.49
N ASN A 145 -18.40 -2.11 -3.65
CA ASN A 145 -17.50 -3.20 -4.01
C ASN A 145 -18.08 -4.54 -3.53
N PRO A 146 -18.04 -5.61 -4.34
CA PRO A 146 -18.60 -6.91 -3.96
C PRO A 146 -17.80 -7.66 -2.89
N GLY A 147 -16.59 -7.21 -2.54
CA GLY A 147 -15.64 -7.93 -1.69
C GLY A 147 -14.94 -9.07 -2.45
N VAL A 148 -13.98 -9.71 -1.80
CA VAL A 148 -13.36 -10.97 -2.26
C VAL A 148 -13.66 -12.09 -1.26
N ALA A 149 -13.82 -13.31 -1.77
CA ALA A 149 -14.13 -14.47 -0.95
C ALA A 149 -13.02 -14.75 0.06
N GLY A 150 -13.41 -14.99 1.31
CA GLY A 150 -12.48 -15.27 2.42
C GLY A 150 -11.80 -14.04 3.02
N GLU A 151 -12.14 -12.83 2.57
CA GLU A 151 -11.60 -11.61 3.16
C GLU A 151 -12.15 -11.33 4.55
N SER A 152 -11.28 -10.70 5.35
CA SER A 152 -11.55 -10.14 6.67
C SER A 152 -10.64 -8.91 6.83
N GLU A 153 -10.99 -7.97 7.71
CA GLU A 153 -10.15 -6.82 8.11
C GLU A 153 -9.68 -5.97 6.92
N THR A 154 -10.49 -5.89 5.85
CA THR A 154 -10.10 -5.28 4.58
C THR A 154 -11.05 -4.15 4.18
N ILE A 155 -10.49 -3.05 3.69
CA ILE A 155 -11.25 -1.93 3.13
C ILE A 155 -11.21 -1.99 1.59
N ARG A 156 -12.39 -1.98 0.95
CA ARG A 156 -12.56 -1.91 -0.50
C ARG A 156 -13.52 -0.80 -0.89
N LEU A 157 -13.06 0.09 -1.77
CA LEU A 157 -13.81 1.26 -2.24
C LEU A 157 -13.97 1.18 -3.77
N GLY A 158 -15.20 0.98 -4.25
CA GLY A 158 -15.53 0.85 -5.67
C GLY A 158 -14.99 -0.42 -6.35
N SER A 159 -15.55 -0.79 -7.50
CA SER A 159 -15.08 -1.94 -8.32
C SER A 159 -14.20 -1.52 -9.50
N HIS A 160 -14.39 -0.31 -10.04
CA HIS A 160 -13.60 0.24 -11.14
C HIS A 160 -13.36 1.74 -10.90
N GLN A 161 -12.17 2.10 -10.42
CA GLN A 161 -11.77 3.48 -10.18
C GLN A 161 -10.70 3.91 -11.17
N THR A 162 -10.86 5.10 -11.76
CA THR A 162 -9.83 5.70 -12.63
C THR A 162 -9.02 6.78 -11.91
N ARG A 163 -9.57 7.36 -10.83
CA ARG A 163 -8.96 8.42 -10.01
C ARG A 163 -9.54 8.38 -8.59
N THR A 164 -8.72 8.77 -7.61
CA THR A 164 -9.12 8.92 -6.20
C THR A 164 -8.69 10.29 -5.69
N PHE A 165 -9.63 11.06 -5.15
CA PHE A 165 -9.38 12.40 -4.57
C PHE A 165 -9.62 12.35 -3.06
N ILE A 166 -8.56 12.58 -2.27
CA ILE A 166 -8.64 12.63 -0.81
C ILE A 166 -8.18 14.02 -0.37
N THR A 167 -9.14 14.91 -0.12
CA THR A 167 -8.89 16.33 0.18
C THR A 167 -7.90 16.53 1.33
N GLY A 168 -7.97 15.68 2.37
CA GLY A 168 -7.12 15.78 3.57
C GLY A 168 -5.64 15.41 3.39
N ILE A 169 -5.19 15.07 2.17
CA ILE A 169 -3.78 14.72 1.90
C ILE A 169 -3.08 15.82 1.10
N HIS A 170 -3.79 16.51 0.20
CA HIS A 170 -3.15 17.49 -0.68
C HIS A 170 -2.77 18.77 0.08
N GLY A 171 -1.48 19.08 0.12
CA GLY A 171 -0.95 20.27 0.81
C GLY A 171 -0.90 20.14 2.34
N VAL A 172 -1.06 18.93 2.89
CA VAL A 172 -1.04 18.67 4.33
C VAL A 172 0.26 17.97 4.73
N THR A 173 1.08 18.62 5.54
CA THR A 173 2.32 18.05 6.09
C THR A 173 2.03 17.31 7.38
N THR A 174 2.60 16.11 7.57
CA THR A 174 2.42 15.32 8.80
C THR A 174 3.00 16.01 10.04
N GLY A 175 4.04 16.83 9.86
CA GLY A 175 4.72 17.56 10.94
C GLY A 175 5.61 16.69 11.83
N SER A 176 5.61 15.37 11.65
CA SER A 176 6.41 14.43 12.44
C SER A 176 7.71 14.05 11.72
N GLY A 177 8.82 14.04 12.47
CA GLY A 177 10.14 13.69 11.94
C GLY A 177 10.33 12.19 11.64
N ASP A 178 9.41 11.35 12.10
CA ASP A 178 9.39 9.89 11.88
C ASP A 178 8.35 9.44 10.85
N ALA A 179 7.84 10.36 10.04
CA ALA A 179 6.87 10.05 9.00
C ALA A 179 7.42 9.01 8.00
N VAL A 180 6.63 7.96 7.76
CA VAL A 180 7.00 6.85 6.86
C VAL A 180 6.29 7.00 5.52
N PRO A 181 7.00 6.88 4.38
CA PRO A 181 6.36 6.88 3.05
C PRO A 181 5.38 5.71 2.88
N VAL A 182 4.25 5.99 2.24
CA VAL A 182 3.30 4.96 1.82
C VAL A 182 3.68 4.39 0.46
N VAL A 183 3.51 3.08 0.28
CA VAL A 183 3.80 2.35 -0.95
C VAL A 183 2.61 1.48 -1.35
N ILE A 184 2.59 1.04 -2.61
CA ILE A 184 1.60 0.09 -3.12
C ILE A 184 2.34 -1.13 -3.67
N ASP A 185 1.88 -2.32 -3.32
CA ASP A 185 2.43 -3.57 -3.85
C ASP A 185 1.73 -4.03 -5.15
N SER A 186 2.19 -5.14 -5.72
CA SER A 186 1.60 -5.72 -6.94
C SER A 186 0.15 -6.22 -6.79
N ALA A 187 -0.34 -6.42 -5.56
CA ALA A 187 -1.74 -6.77 -5.32
C ALA A 187 -2.63 -5.52 -5.16
N GLY A 188 -2.06 -4.32 -5.24
CA GLY A 188 -2.74 -3.06 -5.01
C GLY A 188 -2.91 -2.73 -3.52
N GLN A 189 -2.20 -3.40 -2.61
CA GLN A 189 -2.25 -3.11 -1.18
C GLN A 189 -1.46 -1.83 -0.88
N LEU A 190 -2.14 -0.82 -0.30
CA LEU A 190 -1.49 0.36 0.26
C LEU A 190 -0.90 0.04 1.65
N GLY A 191 0.37 0.36 1.87
CA GLY A 191 1.05 0.07 3.13
C GLY A 191 2.38 0.81 3.30
N THR A 192 3.23 0.29 4.17
CA THR A 192 4.60 0.80 4.42
C THR A 192 5.61 -0.35 4.35
N THR A 193 6.89 -0.02 4.16
CA THR A 193 7.97 -1.01 4.13
C THR A 193 8.66 -1.13 5.48
N SER A 194 8.85 -2.37 5.98
CA SER A 194 9.62 -2.63 7.19
C SER A 194 11.05 -3.07 6.89
N SER A 195 12.04 -2.50 7.59
CA SER A 195 13.46 -2.85 7.45
C SER A 195 14.07 -3.52 8.69
N SER A 196 13.26 -3.74 9.75
CA SER A 196 13.74 -4.35 10.99
C SER A 196 14.16 -5.80 10.80
N LYS A 197 15.25 -6.21 11.46
CA LYS A 197 15.71 -7.61 11.50
C LYS A 197 14.61 -8.59 11.91
N ARG A 198 13.64 -8.16 12.73
CA ARG A 198 12.49 -8.96 13.17
C ARG A 198 11.66 -9.57 12.02
N PHE A 199 11.65 -8.90 10.87
CA PHE A 199 10.83 -9.29 9.72
C PHE A 199 11.69 -9.76 8.53
N LYS A 200 12.97 -10.05 8.75
CA LYS A 200 13.92 -10.47 7.71
C LYS A 200 14.52 -11.84 8.05
N LYS A 201 14.78 -12.63 7.02
CA LYS A 201 15.48 -13.93 7.09
C LYS A 201 16.60 -13.96 6.05
N GLU A 202 17.58 -14.85 6.22
CA GLU A 202 18.68 -15.05 5.25
C GLU A 202 19.47 -13.77 4.91
N ILE A 203 19.84 -12.98 5.92
CA ILE A 203 20.56 -11.70 5.73
C ILE A 203 22.03 -11.96 5.37
N LYS A 204 22.45 -11.56 4.17
CA LYS A 204 23.80 -11.73 3.61
C LYS A 204 24.28 -10.44 2.94
N ALA A 205 25.60 -10.32 2.70
CA ALA A 205 26.15 -9.22 1.91
C ALA A 205 25.63 -9.27 0.45
N MET A 206 25.52 -8.11 -0.20
CA MET A 206 25.01 -8.03 -1.57
C MET A 206 26.05 -8.47 -2.61
N ASP A 207 27.35 -8.38 -2.30
CA ASP A 207 28.47 -8.76 -3.18
C ASP A 207 28.20 -8.39 -4.65
N LYS A 208 28.27 -9.33 -5.59
CA LYS A 208 28.05 -9.08 -7.02
C LYS A 208 26.58 -8.84 -7.41
N ALA A 209 25.62 -9.08 -6.52
CA ALA A 209 24.21 -8.93 -6.84
C ALA A 209 23.85 -7.48 -7.22
N SER A 210 24.54 -6.50 -6.63
CA SER A 210 24.34 -5.07 -6.92
C SER A 210 24.98 -4.60 -8.23
N GLU A 211 25.89 -5.35 -8.83
CA GLU A 211 26.60 -4.95 -10.07
C GLU A 211 25.67 -4.85 -11.28
N ALA A 212 24.49 -5.50 -11.22
CA ALA A 212 23.46 -5.38 -12.24
C ALA A 212 23.06 -3.91 -12.49
N ILE A 213 23.13 -3.04 -11.48
CA ILE A 213 22.74 -1.63 -11.65
C ILE A 213 23.69 -0.85 -12.56
N LEU A 214 24.93 -1.32 -12.74
CA LEU A 214 25.95 -0.66 -13.56
C LEU A 214 25.62 -0.70 -15.06
N GLN A 215 24.70 -1.58 -15.47
CA GLN A 215 24.23 -1.69 -16.84
C GLN A 215 22.95 -0.88 -17.11
N LEU A 216 22.35 -0.30 -16.07
CA LEU A 216 21.14 0.50 -16.20
C LEU A 216 21.46 1.84 -16.87
N LYS A 217 20.51 2.34 -17.66
CA LYS A 217 20.66 3.56 -18.44
C LYS A 217 19.64 4.60 -17.97
N PRO A 218 20.05 5.62 -17.19
CA PRO A 218 19.19 6.72 -16.83
C PRO A 218 18.71 7.49 -18.07
N VAL A 219 17.46 7.95 -18.02
CA VAL A 219 16.82 8.70 -19.10
C VAL A 219 16.08 9.92 -18.55
N THR A 220 15.86 10.89 -19.43
CA THR A 220 14.91 11.99 -19.22
C THR A 220 13.68 11.75 -20.10
N PHE A 221 12.48 11.98 -19.57
CA PHE A 221 11.23 11.74 -20.28
C PHE A 221 10.11 12.68 -19.83
N GLU A 222 9.02 12.74 -20.59
CA GLU A 222 7.79 13.42 -20.20
C GLU A 222 6.64 12.39 -20.20
N TYR A 223 5.68 12.55 -19.28
CA TYR A 223 4.50 11.69 -19.29
C TYR A 223 3.57 12.07 -20.44
N LYS A 224 3.06 11.08 -21.18
CA LYS A 224 2.13 11.28 -22.31
C LYS A 224 0.90 12.13 -21.95
N ASN A 225 0.42 12.01 -20.72
CA ASN A 225 -0.78 12.70 -20.23
C ASN A 225 -0.45 13.99 -19.44
N ASP A 226 0.82 14.41 -19.37
CA ASP A 226 1.19 15.68 -18.75
C ASP A 226 1.06 16.82 -19.75
N SER A 227 0.01 17.63 -19.59
CA SER A 227 -0.21 18.81 -20.43
C SER A 227 0.83 19.93 -20.20
N LYS A 228 1.64 19.85 -19.13
CA LYS A 228 2.64 20.86 -18.78
C LYS A 228 4.04 20.53 -19.30
N GLY A 229 4.26 19.31 -19.82
CA GLY A 229 5.55 18.88 -20.37
C GLY A 229 6.70 18.98 -19.37
N ILE A 230 6.48 18.63 -18.11
CA ILE A 230 7.51 18.74 -17.06
C ILE A 230 8.51 17.59 -17.23
N PRO A 231 9.80 17.86 -17.50
CA PRO A 231 10.80 16.81 -17.64
C PRO A 231 10.95 15.99 -16.35
N GLN A 232 10.96 14.67 -16.51
CA GLN A 232 11.16 13.68 -15.46
C GLN A 232 12.49 12.95 -15.69
N PHE A 233 13.05 12.39 -14.61
CA PHE A 233 14.30 11.64 -14.63
C PHE A 233 14.07 10.25 -14.05
N GLY A 234 14.60 9.22 -14.70
CA GLY A 234 14.42 7.87 -14.19
C GLY A 234 14.97 6.78 -15.11
N LEU A 235 14.33 5.63 -15.05
CA LEU A 235 14.65 4.42 -15.79
C LEU A 235 13.40 3.92 -16.52
N ILE A 236 13.59 3.29 -17.69
CA ILE A 236 12.53 2.58 -18.40
C ILE A 236 12.40 1.17 -17.83
N ALA A 237 11.21 0.82 -17.32
CA ALA A 237 11.00 -0.43 -16.59
C ALA A 237 11.31 -1.67 -17.45
N GLU A 238 10.98 -1.65 -18.73
CA GLU A 238 11.25 -2.73 -19.68
C GLU A 238 12.74 -2.92 -19.91
N ASP A 239 13.54 -1.85 -19.93
CA ASP A 239 15.00 -1.95 -20.04
C ASP A 239 15.62 -2.44 -18.75
N VAL A 240 15.10 -2.01 -17.59
CA VAL A 240 15.51 -2.56 -16.29
C VAL A 240 15.20 -4.06 -16.22
N ALA A 241 14.04 -4.50 -16.70
CA ALA A 241 13.63 -5.89 -16.68
C ALA A 241 14.55 -6.80 -17.53
N LYS A 242 15.14 -6.29 -18.63
CA LYS A 242 16.13 -7.02 -19.43
C LYS A 242 17.44 -7.26 -18.66
N VAL A 243 17.81 -6.33 -17.80
CA VAL A 243 19.03 -6.42 -16.96
C VAL A 243 18.76 -7.25 -15.71
N ASN A 244 17.69 -6.95 -14.97
CA ASN A 244 17.30 -7.67 -13.76
C ASN A 244 15.80 -7.54 -13.49
N ARG A 245 15.06 -8.63 -13.73
CA ARG A 245 13.60 -8.70 -13.52
C ARG A 245 13.16 -8.50 -12.06
N ASN A 246 14.03 -8.72 -11.06
CA ASN A 246 13.68 -8.53 -9.65
C ASN A 246 13.59 -7.06 -9.22
N LEU A 247 14.02 -6.14 -10.10
CA LEU A 247 13.97 -4.69 -9.90
C LEU A 247 12.72 -4.05 -10.51
N VAL A 248 11.78 -4.83 -11.02
CA VAL A 248 10.51 -4.33 -11.54
C VAL A 248 9.32 -4.99 -10.85
N VAL A 249 8.19 -4.30 -10.86
CA VAL A 249 6.89 -4.80 -10.40
C VAL A 249 5.98 -4.92 -11.63
N PRO A 250 5.28 -6.05 -11.81
CA PRO A 250 4.30 -6.19 -12.87
C PRO A 250 2.96 -5.49 -12.55
N ASP A 251 2.16 -5.21 -13.57
CA ASP A 251 0.77 -4.78 -13.42
C ASP A 251 -0.17 -5.96 -13.13
N ASP A 252 -1.48 -5.69 -13.10
CA ASP A 252 -2.55 -6.66 -12.89
C ASP A 252 -2.67 -7.70 -14.01
N LYS A 253 -2.06 -7.45 -15.18
CA LYS A 253 -2.00 -8.37 -16.33
C LYS A 253 -0.69 -9.16 -16.37
N GLY A 254 0.25 -8.88 -15.48
CA GLY A 254 1.57 -9.51 -15.44
C GLY A 254 2.61 -8.84 -16.33
N GLU A 255 2.29 -7.70 -16.94
CA GLU A 255 3.19 -6.94 -17.80
C GLU A 255 4.12 -6.05 -16.95
N VAL A 256 5.32 -5.76 -17.44
CA VAL A 256 6.28 -4.92 -16.71
C VAL A 256 5.70 -3.51 -16.55
N TYR A 257 5.57 -3.04 -15.31
CA TYR A 257 4.85 -1.80 -15.02
C TYR A 257 5.72 -0.69 -14.43
N THR A 258 6.48 -0.99 -13.36
CA THR A 258 7.27 0.03 -12.67
C THR A 258 8.58 -0.50 -12.09
N VAL A 259 9.52 0.40 -11.87
CA VAL A 259 10.83 0.10 -11.28
C VAL A 259 10.77 0.21 -9.76
N ARG A 260 11.40 -0.73 -9.07
CA ARG A 260 11.60 -0.71 -7.61
C ARG A 260 12.78 0.21 -7.25
N TYR A 261 12.55 1.52 -7.33
CA TYR A 261 13.60 2.52 -7.07
C TYR A 261 14.26 2.39 -5.69
N ASP A 262 13.52 1.97 -4.64
CA ASP A 262 14.12 1.73 -3.32
C ASP A 262 15.18 0.61 -3.33
N ALA A 263 14.95 -0.44 -4.13
CA ALA A 263 15.92 -1.52 -4.29
C ALA A 263 17.15 -1.04 -5.08
N VAL A 264 16.93 -0.24 -6.13
CA VAL A 264 18.03 0.39 -6.89
C VAL A 264 18.88 1.28 -5.99
N ASN A 265 18.26 2.10 -5.14
CA ASN A 265 18.98 2.98 -4.20
C ASN A 265 19.82 2.19 -3.20
N ALA A 266 19.29 1.09 -2.66
CA ALA A 266 20.04 0.22 -1.75
C ALA A 266 21.24 -0.45 -2.44
N MET A 267 21.07 -0.89 -3.68
CA MET A 267 22.16 -1.47 -4.48
C MET A 267 23.21 -0.42 -4.87
N LEU A 268 22.77 0.80 -5.18
CA LEU A 268 23.66 1.93 -5.49
C LEU A 268 24.55 2.27 -4.29
N LEU A 269 23.99 2.25 -3.07
CA LEU A 269 24.79 2.42 -1.86
C LEU A 269 25.89 1.36 -1.75
N ASN A 270 25.59 0.09 -2.05
CA ASN A 270 26.60 -0.96 -2.00
C ASN A 270 27.73 -0.74 -3.03
N GLU A 271 27.39 -0.40 -4.28
CA GLU A 271 28.40 -0.10 -5.30
C GLU A 271 29.22 1.15 -4.97
N PHE A 272 28.57 2.20 -4.46
CA PHE A 272 29.26 3.39 -3.99
C PHE A 272 30.28 3.06 -2.89
N LEU A 273 29.91 2.25 -1.89
CA LEU A 273 30.81 1.83 -0.82
C LEU A 273 31.95 0.93 -1.31
N LYS A 274 31.74 0.14 -2.37
CA LYS A 274 32.83 -0.62 -3.01
C LYS A 274 33.82 0.32 -3.70
N GLU A 275 33.33 1.24 -4.51
CA GLU A 275 34.19 2.20 -5.22
C GLU A 275 34.92 3.14 -4.26
N HIS A 276 34.27 3.58 -3.19
CA HIS A 276 34.91 4.40 -2.16
C HIS A 276 36.12 3.70 -1.54
N ARG A 277 36.00 2.41 -1.19
CA ARG A 277 37.11 1.61 -0.66
C ARG A 277 38.26 1.45 -1.66
N LYS A 278 37.95 1.20 -2.93
CA LYS A 278 38.98 1.12 -3.99
C LYS A 278 39.74 2.45 -4.13
N VAL A 279 39.04 3.59 -4.00
CA VAL A 279 39.67 4.91 -4.04
C VAL A 279 40.60 5.13 -2.85
N GLU A 280 40.23 4.71 -1.65
CA GLU A 280 41.10 4.78 -0.46
C GLU A 280 42.37 3.92 -0.62
N GLU A 281 42.23 2.70 -1.16
CA GLU A 281 43.35 1.81 -1.45
C GLU A 281 44.30 2.42 -2.49
N GLN A 282 43.75 2.96 -3.59
CA GLN A 282 44.54 3.66 -4.61
C GLN A 282 45.27 4.88 -4.02
N GLN A 283 44.62 5.66 -3.14
CA GLN A 283 45.23 6.81 -2.50
C GLN A 283 46.41 6.41 -1.60
N THR A 284 46.29 5.28 -0.90
CA THR A 284 47.38 4.71 -0.10
C THR A 284 48.55 4.28 -0.99
N MET A 285 48.28 3.57 -2.08
CA MET A 285 49.30 3.15 -3.05
C MET A 285 50.01 4.37 -3.69
N ILE A 286 49.27 5.43 -4.01
CA ILE A 286 49.84 6.69 -4.53
C ILE A 286 50.79 7.31 -3.49
N ALA A 287 50.44 7.29 -2.20
CA ALA A 287 51.31 7.81 -1.15
C ALA A 287 52.62 7.00 -1.02
N GLU A 288 52.54 5.67 -1.07
CA GLU A 288 53.71 4.78 -1.05
C GLU A 288 54.61 4.97 -2.27
N LEU A 289 54.02 5.08 -3.46
CA LEU A 289 54.76 5.36 -4.70
C LEU A 289 55.47 6.72 -4.61
N ARG A 290 54.80 7.76 -4.10
CA ARG A 290 55.42 9.08 -3.86
C ARG A 290 56.60 9.00 -2.90
N SER A 291 56.48 8.23 -1.81
CA SER A 291 57.57 7.99 -0.86
C SER A 291 58.76 7.30 -1.54
N THR A 292 58.49 6.25 -2.33
CA THR A 292 59.51 5.50 -3.07
C THR A 292 60.23 6.38 -4.08
N ILE A 293 59.50 7.21 -4.84
CA ILE A 293 60.08 8.16 -5.80
C ILE A 293 60.99 9.17 -5.08
N ALA A 294 60.55 9.71 -3.93
CA ALA A 294 61.37 10.63 -3.15
C ALA A 294 62.67 9.96 -2.63
N GLN A 295 62.60 8.69 -2.24
CA GLN A 295 63.78 7.93 -1.82
C GLN A 295 64.74 7.66 -2.99
N GLN A 296 64.21 7.30 -4.17
CA GLN A 296 65.00 7.11 -5.38
C GLN A 296 65.70 8.40 -5.82
N GLN A 297 65.01 9.55 -5.78
CA GLN A 297 65.59 10.85 -6.09
C GLN A 297 66.77 11.18 -5.16
N LYS A 298 66.63 10.98 -3.84
CA LYS A 298 67.75 11.14 -2.90
C LYS A 298 68.93 10.21 -3.21
N GLY A 299 68.65 8.95 -3.57
CA GLY A 299 69.67 8.00 -3.99
C GLY A 299 70.42 8.46 -5.25
N MET A 300 69.71 8.99 -6.24
CA MET A 300 70.29 9.54 -7.46
C MET A 300 71.17 10.76 -7.19
N GLU A 301 70.75 11.67 -6.31
CA GLU A 301 71.55 12.83 -5.90
C GLU A 301 72.83 12.41 -5.18
N ALA A 302 72.74 11.41 -4.30
CA ALA A 302 73.90 10.85 -3.61
C ALA A 302 74.89 10.21 -4.60
N LEU A 303 74.40 9.43 -5.55
CA LEU A 303 75.22 8.83 -6.61
C LEU A 303 75.88 9.89 -7.50
N ALA A 304 75.13 10.93 -7.90
CA ALA A 304 75.67 12.05 -8.66
C ALA A 304 76.79 12.78 -7.90
N THR A 305 76.66 12.90 -6.57
CA THR A 305 77.70 13.47 -5.71
C THR A 305 78.94 12.59 -5.65
N GLN A 306 78.77 11.27 -5.49
CA GLN A 306 79.88 10.32 -5.52
C GLN A 306 80.62 10.33 -6.87
N LEU A 307 79.89 10.40 -7.98
CA LEU A 307 80.48 10.51 -9.32
C LEU A 307 81.31 11.79 -9.48
N LYS A 308 80.81 12.93 -9.01
CA LYS A 308 81.58 14.19 -9.00
C LYS A 308 82.88 14.06 -8.19
N GLN A 309 82.82 13.42 -7.01
CA GLN A 309 84.00 13.18 -6.19
C GLN A 309 85.00 12.23 -6.85
N GLN A 310 84.52 11.17 -7.53
CA GLN A 310 85.37 10.26 -8.29
C GLN A 310 86.06 10.98 -9.46
N ASN A 311 85.33 11.80 -10.22
CA ASN A 311 85.93 12.61 -11.30
C ASN A 311 87.04 13.51 -10.77
N ALA A 312 86.82 14.22 -9.64
CA ALA A 312 87.86 15.05 -9.04
C ALA A 312 89.10 14.24 -8.60
N LYS A 313 88.92 13.01 -8.09
CA LYS A 313 90.04 12.11 -7.79
C LYS A 313 90.79 11.68 -9.06
N ILE A 314 90.07 11.35 -10.13
CA ILE A 314 90.66 10.97 -11.42
C ILE A 314 91.49 12.13 -11.99
N GLU A 315 90.99 13.36 -11.96
CA GLU A 315 91.74 14.55 -12.38
C GLU A 315 93.02 14.73 -11.57
N LYS A 316 92.95 14.57 -10.25
CA LYS A 316 94.12 14.66 -9.37
C LYS A 316 95.18 13.60 -9.67
N VAL A 317 94.76 12.34 -9.87
CA VAL A 317 95.66 11.25 -10.26
C VAL A 317 96.26 11.51 -11.64
N SER A 318 95.46 12.00 -12.59
CA SER A 318 95.93 12.35 -13.94
C SER A 318 97.00 13.45 -13.90
N ALA A 319 96.79 14.49 -13.11
CA ALA A 319 97.78 15.55 -12.88
C ALA A 319 99.07 15.02 -12.25
N GLN A 320 98.98 14.08 -11.30
CA GLN A 320 100.17 13.42 -10.71
C GLN A 320 100.93 12.56 -11.73
N ILE A 321 100.21 11.86 -12.62
CA ILE A 321 100.83 11.08 -13.70
C ILE A 321 101.54 12.00 -14.69
N GLU A 322 100.94 13.13 -15.07
CA GLU A 322 101.59 14.13 -15.94
C GLU A 322 102.84 14.73 -15.29
N ALA A 323 102.81 15.03 -13.99
CA ALA A 323 103.97 15.52 -13.25
C ALA A 323 105.11 14.49 -13.12
N ASN A 324 104.79 13.19 -13.14
CA ASN A 324 105.75 12.09 -13.05
C ASN A 324 106.15 11.52 -14.42
N ARG A 325 105.77 12.15 -15.54
CA ARG A 325 106.31 11.76 -16.86
C ARG A 325 107.80 12.07 -16.90
N PRO A 326 108.67 11.09 -17.17
CA PRO A 326 110.09 11.35 -17.30
C PRO A 326 110.33 12.30 -18.47
N THR A 327 111.03 13.40 -18.21
CA THR A 327 111.57 14.26 -19.26
C THR A 327 112.48 13.43 -20.14
N SER A 328 112.12 13.29 -21.41
CA SER A 328 113.03 12.81 -22.45
C SER A 328 114.22 13.76 -22.51
N GLN A 329 115.31 13.42 -21.80
CA GLN A 329 116.61 14.01 -22.03
C GLN A 329 117.08 13.60 -23.43
N LEU A 330 116.78 14.43 -24.43
CA LEU A 330 117.63 14.52 -25.62
C LEU A 330 118.96 15.12 -25.19
N ALA A 331 119.85 14.27 -24.68
CA ALA A 331 121.27 14.57 -24.62
C ALA A 331 121.79 14.65 -26.06
N LYS A 332 122.05 15.86 -26.55
CA LYS A 332 123.05 16.07 -27.60
C LYS A 332 124.20 16.89 -26.99
N ASN A 333 125.18 16.15 -26.49
CA ASN A 333 126.55 16.61 -26.35
C ASN A 333 127.26 16.44 -27.70
N ARG A 334 127.98 17.51 -28.08
CA ARG A 334 128.86 17.73 -29.25
C ARG A 334 128.20 17.98 -30.60
#